data_AF-A0A7L4TSA7-F1
#
_entry.id   AF-A0A7L4TSA7-F1
#
_cell.length_a   1.000
_cell.length_b   1.000
_cell.length_c   1.000
_cell.angle_alpha   90.00
_cell.angle_beta   90.00
_cell.angle_gamma   90.00
#
_symmetry.space_group_name_H-M   'P 1'
#
loop_
_entity.id
_entity.type
_entity.pdbx_description
1 polymer ?
#
loop_
_entity_poly.entity_id
_entity_poly.type
_entity_poly.pdbx_seq_one_letter_code
_entity_poly.pdbx_strand_id
1 'polypeptide(L)'
;RHSRWFAKQGFCVTGVDLSPVLLREARKGEHAEDIHYVRSDMRELSYKDDFDLVVNLFTSFGYFKEDEQNKKVLRKAYDALKLDGYFVFDYLNPSFLENNLVPFSKDKIDDLSILQYRMIVNNTVVKKIK
;
A
#
# COMPACT_ATOMS: atom_id res chain seq x y z
N ARG A 1 -2.57 8.24 -5.89
CA ARG A 1 -3.49 9.25 -5.30
C ARG A 1 -2.79 10.08 -4.23
N HIS A 2 -2.36 9.47 -3.11
CA HIS A 2 -1.71 10.20 -2.01
C HIS A 2 -0.40 10.87 -2.42
N SER A 3 0.44 10.17 -3.19
CA SER A 3 1.67 10.75 -3.75
C SER A 3 1.42 12.04 -4.54
N ARG A 4 0.34 12.10 -5.34
CA ARG A 4 -0.08 13.30 -6.09
C ARG A 4 -0.53 14.43 -5.18
N TRP A 5 -1.20 14.11 -4.08
CA TRP A 5 -1.55 15.13 -3.08
C TRP A 5 -0.30 15.72 -2.43
N PHE A 6 0.67 14.89 -2.01
CA PHE A 6 1.93 15.38 -1.46
C PHE A 6 2.73 16.21 -2.47
N ALA A 7 2.84 15.76 -3.72
CA ALA A 7 3.53 16.51 -4.77
C ALA A 7 2.87 17.89 -4.99
N LYS A 8 1.52 17.94 -5.01
CA LYS A 8 0.76 19.20 -5.08
C LYS A 8 1.03 20.14 -3.89
N GLN A 9 1.38 19.61 -2.71
CA GLN A 9 1.78 20.44 -1.56
C GLN A 9 3.24 20.91 -1.62
N GLY A 10 3.99 20.55 -2.69
CA GLY A 10 5.38 20.94 -2.88
C GLY A 10 6.41 20.01 -2.24
N PHE A 11 6.01 18.81 -1.80
CA PHE A 11 6.97 17.83 -1.29
C PHE A 11 7.72 17.12 -2.42
N CYS A 12 8.98 16.73 -2.17
CA CYS A 12 9.71 15.81 -3.02
C CYS A 12 9.23 14.39 -2.77
N VAL A 13 8.52 13.80 -3.73
CA VAL A 13 7.81 12.53 -3.51
C VAL A 13 8.41 11.39 -4.33
N THR A 14 8.68 10.28 -3.65
CA THR A 14 8.93 8.98 -4.28
C THR A 14 7.72 8.06 -4.07
N GLY A 15 7.18 7.51 -5.15
CA GLY A 15 6.07 6.56 -5.11
C GLY A 15 6.55 5.15 -5.46
N VAL A 16 6.39 4.19 -4.54
CA VAL A 16 6.81 2.80 -4.76
C VAL A 16 5.60 1.87 -4.85
N ASP A 17 5.58 1.00 -5.86
CA ASP A 17 4.58 -0.07 -5.98
C ASP A 17 5.18 -1.27 -6.74
N LEU A 18 4.75 -2.49 -6.41
CA LEU A 18 5.20 -3.71 -7.09
C LEU A 18 4.55 -3.85 -8.49
N SER A 19 3.33 -3.34 -8.63
CA SER A 19 2.46 -3.51 -9.79
C SER A 19 2.81 -2.52 -10.90
N PRO A 20 3.31 -2.98 -12.06
CA PRO A 20 3.57 -2.09 -13.19
C PRO A 20 2.28 -1.48 -13.77
N VAL A 21 1.13 -2.12 -13.55
CA VAL A 21 -0.18 -1.61 -13.97
C VAL A 21 -0.58 -0.42 -13.11
N LEU A 22 -0.49 -0.55 -11.77
CA LEU A 22 -0.83 0.55 -10.86
C LEU A 22 0.11 1.75 -11.03
N LEU A 23 1.40 1.52 -11.27
CA LEU A 23 2.34 2.59 -11.58
C LEU A 23 1.99 3.31 -12.89
N ARG A 24 1.58 2.57 -13.92
CA ARG A 24 1.14 3.17 -15.19
C ARG A 24 -0.08 4.04 -15.00
N GLU A 25 -1.07 3.57 -14.25
CA GLU A 25 -2.26 4.36 -13.93
C GLU A 25 -1.92 5.58 -13.05
N ALA A 26 -1.02 5.43 -12.07
CA ALA A 26 -0.58 6.52 -11.22
C ALA A 26 0.05 7.67 -12.03
N ARG A 27 0.78 7.33 -13.11
CA ARG A 27 1.44 8.28 -14.02
C ARG A 27 0.51 9.09 -14.92
N LYS A 28 -0.78 8.76 -15.00
CA LYS A 28 -1.78 9.49 -15.80
C LYS A 28 -2.43 10.65 -15.06
N GLY A 29 -2.21 10.78 -13.75
CA GLY A 29 -2.86 11.80 -12.94
C GLY A 29 -2.11 13.13 -12.89
N GLU A 30 -2.79 14.20 -12.50
CA GLU A 30 -2.18 15.52 -12.24
C GLU A 30 -1.01 15.43 -11.24
N HIS A 31 0.07 16.18 -11.47
CA HIS A 31 1.31 16.20 -10.68
C HIS A 31 2.05 14.86 -10.65
N ALA A 32 1.79 13.95 -11.60
CA ALA A 32 2.52 12.70 -11.70
C ALA A 32 3.96 12.90 -12.20
N GLU A 33 4.18 13.95 -12.99
CA GLU A 33 5.46 14.42 -13.48
C GLU A 33 6.39 14.87 -12.34
N ASP A 34 5.82 15.34 -11.22
CA ASP A 34 6.55 15.81 -10.04
C ASP A 34 6.95 14.66 -9.08
N ILE A 35 6.62 13.41 -9.43
CA ILE A 35 6.80 12.23 -8.56
C ILE A 35 7.80 11.25 -9.18
N HIS A 36 8.78 10.84 -8.37
CA HIS A 36 9.67 9.75 -8.73
C HIS A 36 9.02 8.39 -8.47
N TYR A 37 8.44 7.78 -9.50
CA TYR A 37 7.83 6.45 -9.38
C TYR A 37 8.84 5.32 -9.59
N VAL A 38 8.90 4.39 -8.63
CA VAL A 38 9.79 3.23 -8.62
C VAL A 38 8.98 1.95 -8.55
N ARG A 39 9.30 0.99 -9.42
CA ARG A 39 8.78 -0.36 -9.30
C ARG A 39 9.68 -1.17 -8.37
N SER A 40 9.20 -1.52 -7.19
CA SER A 40 9.95 -2.34 -6.24
C SER A 40 9.03 -3.09 -5.28
N ASP A 41 9.57 -4.17 -4.72
CA ASP A 41 8.99 -4.83 -3.55
C ASP A 41 9.33 -4.02 -2.30
N MET A 42 8.34 -3.70 -1.48
CA MET A 42 8.53 -2.95 -0.24
C MET A 42 9.46 -3.65 0.77
N ARG A 43 9.72 -4.95 0.61
CA ARG A 43 10.68 -5.71 1.41
C ARG A 43 12.13 -5.52 0.96
N GLU A 44 12.36 -5.06 -0.26
CA GLU A 44 13.68 -4.95 -0.88
C GLU A 44 14.10 -3.50 -1.15
N LEU A 45 13.50 -2.53 -0.45
CA LEU A 45 13.90 -1.12 -0.59
C LEU A 45 15.36 -0.92 -0.15
N SER A 46 16.08 -0.06 -0.89
CA SER A 46 17.49 0.24 -0.68
C SER A 46 17.75 1.67 -0.21
N TYR A 47 16.71 2.37 0.25
CA TYR A 47 16.82 3.73 0.78
C TYR A 47 17.44 3.73 2.16
N LYS A 48 18.19 4.80 2.47
CA LYS A 48 18.83 4.99 3.77
C LYS A 48 18.91 6.46 4.14
N ASP A 49 18.24 6.86 5.22
CA ASP A 49 18.22 8.25 5.69
C ASP A 49 17.76 9.25 4.59
N ASP A 50 16.85 8.81 3.71
CA ASP A 50 16.46 9.56 2.51
C ASP A 50 15.18 10.39 2.72
N PHE A 51 14.29 9.97 3.63
CA PHE A 51 12.95 10.55 3.76
C PHE A 51 12.67 11.09 5.16
N ASP A 52 12.00 12.24 5.22
CA ASP A 52 11.45 12.82 6.45
C ASP A 52 10.10 12.16 6.83
N LEU A 53 9.41 11.58 5.85
CA LEU A 53 8.11 10.92 6.01
C LEU A 53 8.02 9.68 5.10
N VAL A 54 7.68 8.54 5.68
CA VAL A 54 7.30 7.32 4.95
C VAL A 54 5.84 7.00 5.25
N VAL A 55 5.05 6.74 4.20
CA VAL A 55 3.63 6.40 4.33
C VAL A 55 3.32 5.03 3.72
N ASN A 56 2.55 4.20 4.42
CA ASN A 56 1.99 2.95 3.91
C ASN A 56 0.49 2.92 4.18
N LEU A 57 -0.32 3.31 3.19
CA LEU A 57 -1.75 3.55 3.37
C LEU A 57 -2.60 2.56 2.58
N PHE A 58 -3.89 2.47 2.92
CA PHE A 58 -4.88 1.58 2.33
C PHE A 58 -4.56 0.11 2.53
N THR A 59 -4.15 -0.25 3.75
CA THR A 59 -3.92 -1.64 4.17
C THR A 59 -2.88 -2.34 3.29
N SER A 60 -1.81 -1.62 2.98
CA SER A 60 -0.71 -2.11 2.15
C SER A 60 0.36 -2.87 2.96
N PHE A 61 0.19 -2.95 4.27
CA PHE A 61 0.95 -3.78 5.19
C PHE A 61 0.20 -5.11 5.43
N GLY A 62 0.89 -6.16 5.88
CA GLY A 62 0.24 -7.41 6.28
C GLY A 62 -0.12 -8.39 5.15
N TYR A 63 0.36 -8.18 3.92
CA TYR A 63 0.13 -9.11 2.80
C TYR A 63 0.86 -10.46 2.95
N PHE A 64 1.90 -10.50 3.78
CA PHE A 64 2.79 -11.64 3.85
C PHE A 64 2.34 -12.63 4.92
N LYS A 65 2.40 -13.93 4.57
CA LYS A 65 1.99 -15.02 5.47
C LYS A 65 2.93 -15.18 6.66
N GLU A 66 4.20 -14.86 6.47
CA GLU A 66 5.23 -15.00 7.50
C GLU A 66 5.49 -13.65 8.17
N ASP A 67 5.45 -13.62 9.50
CA ASP A 67 5.69 -12.41 10.30
C ASP A 67 7.06 -11.79 10.00
N GLU A 68 8.08 -12.60 9.71
CA GLU A 68 9.42 -12.10 9.35
C GLU A 68 9.40 -11.26 8.08
N GLN A 69 8.54 -11.59 7.11
CA GLN A 69 8.39 -10.79 5.90
C GLN A 69 7.72 -9.46 6.20
N ASN A 70 6.73 -9.42 7.09
CA ASN A 70 6.09 -8.18 7.55
C ASN A 70 7.08 -7.32 8.37
N LYS A 71 7.89 -7.93 9.26
CA LYS A 71 8.97 -7.24 9.99
C LYS A 71 9.99 -6.63 9.04
N LYS A 72 10.31 -7.30 7.93
CA LYS A 72 11.21 -6.76 6.90
C LYS A 72 10.67 -5.46 6.30
N VAL A 73 9.36 -5.36 6.06
CA VAL A 73 8.73 -4.10 5.59
C VAL A 73 8.93 -2.97 6.60
N LEU A 74 8.67 -3.24 7.88
CA LEU A 74 8.86 -2.24 8.94
C LEU A 74 10.33 -1.80 9.05
N ARG A 75 11.26 -2.76 8.93
CA ARG A 75 12.70 -2.47 8.89
C ARG A 75 13.05 -1.58 7.71
N LYS A 76 12.54 -1.88 6.50
CA LYS A 76 12.80 -1.07 5.30
C LYS A 76 12.21 0.34 5.40
N ALA A 77 11.03 0.48 5.99
CA ALA A 77 10.45 1.79 6.26
C ALA A 77 11.31 2.58 7.26
N TYR A 78 11.78 1.93 8.33
CA TYR A 78 12.67 2.54 9.32
C TYR A 78 14.01 2.96 8.71
N ASP A 79 14.67 2.07 7.95
CA ASP A 79 15.97 2.36 7.34
C ASP A 79 15.89 3.54 6.37
N ALA A 80 14.76 3.70 5.67
CA ALA A 80 14.53 4.78 4.73
C ALA A 80 14.34 6.15 5.40
N LEU A 81 14.00 6.19 6.68
CA LEU A 81 13.75 7.44 7.42
C LEU A 81 15.06 8.09 7.87
N LYS A 82 15.11 9.42 7.77
CA LYS A 82 16.10 10.25 8.46
C LYS A 82 15.88 10.20 9.97
N LEU A 83 16.88 10.67 10.72
CA LEU A 83 16.69 11.02 12.13
C LEU A 83 15.50 11.96 12.28
N ASP A 84 14.66 11.71 13.30
CA ASP A 84 13.41 12.43 13.58
C ASP A 84 12.32 12.33 12.48
N GLY A 85 12.49 11.43 11.51
CA GLY A 85 11.48 11.14 10.50
C GLY A 85 10.27 10.37 11.05
N TYR A 86 9.15 10.45 10.33
CA TYR A 86 7.90 9.81 10.72
C TYR A 86 7.53 8.65 9.80
N PHE A 87 7.13 7.52 10.40
CA PHE A 87 6.44 6.45 9.69
C PHE A 87 4.95 6.48 10.01
N VAL A 88 4.11 6.55 8.99
CA VAL A 88 2.65 6.50 9.13
C VAL A 88 2.10 5.33 8.31
N PHE A 89 1.34 4.46 8.95
CA PHE A 89 0.61 3.41 8.25
C PHE A 89 -0.80 3.24 8.80
N ASP A 90 -1.69 2.69 7.98
CA ASP A 90 -3.02 2.28 8.39
C ASP A 90 -3.14 0.76 8.40
N TYR A 91 -4.04 0.27 9.24
CA TYR A 91 -4.36 -1.15 9.28
C TYR A 91 -5.82 -1.38 9.64
N LEU A 92 -6.29 -2.58 9.37
CA LEU A 92 -7.66 -3.00 9.67
C LEU A 92 -7.86 -3.06 11.18
N ASN A 93 -9.02 -2.57 11.64
CA ASN A 93 -9.50 -2.85 12.98
C ASN A 93 -10.09 -4.28 12.99
N PRO A 94 -9.48 -5.26 13.71
CA PRO A 94 -9.92 -6.65 13.65
C PRO A 94 -11.36 -6.83 14.15
N SER A 95 -11.71 -6.20 15.28
CA SER A 95 -13.04 -6.32 15.87
C SER A 95 -14.13 -5.73 14.99
N PHE A 96 -13.88 -4.58 14.36
CA PHE A 96 -14.84 -4.02 13.41
C PHE A 96 -14.99 -4.93 12.19
N LEU A 97 -13.88 -5.45 11.67
CA LEU A 97 -13.87 -6.30 10.48
C LEU A 97 -14.63 -7.61 10.71
N GLU A 98 -14.40 -8.30 11.83
CA GLU A 98 -15.10 -9.54 12.19
C GLU A 98 -16.62 -9.36 12.22
N ASN A 99 -17.09 -8.22 12.75
CA ASN A 99 -18.52 -7.93 12.89
C ASN A 99 -19.18 -7.42 11.61
N ASN A 100 -18.41 -6.93 10.64
CA ASN A 100 -18.94 -6.23 9.45
C ASN A 100 -18.40 -6.78 8.12
N LEU A 101 -17.76 -7.96 8.13
CA LEU A 101 -17.21 -8.54 6.91
C LEU A 101 -18.32 -8.84 5.90
N VAL A 102 -18.25 -8.21 4.73
CA VAL A 102 -19.13 -8.52 3.61
C VAL A 102 -18.58 -9.75 2.87
N PRO A 103 -19.24 -10.93 2.95
CA PRO A 103 -18.68 -12.18 2.45
C PRO A 103 -18.66 -12.26 0.93
N PHE A 104 -19.49 -11.48 0.24
CA PHE A 104 -19.55 -11.41 -1.20
C PHE A 104 -19.81 -9.98 -1.69
N SER A 105 -19.01 -9.50 -2.65
CA SER A 105 -19.31 -8.29 -3.40
C SER A 105 -19.13 -8.54 -4.89
N LYS A 106 -19.93 -7.83 -5.70
CA LYS A 106 -19.82 -7.80 -7.15
C LYS A 106 -19.65 -6.35 -7.58
N ASP A 107 -18.50 -6.06 -8.17
CA ASP A 107 -18.18 -4.75 -8.73
C ASP A 107 -18.13 -4.84 -10.26
N LYS A 108 -18.42 -3.74 -10.96
CA LYS A 108 -18.29 -3.64 -12.41
C LYS A 108 -17.31 -2.53 -12.75
N ILE A 109 -16.27 -2.86 -13.51
CA ILE A 109 -15.29 -1.89 -14.04
C ILE A 109 -15.32 -2.05 -15.55
N ASP A 110 -15.84 -1.04 -16.24
CA ASP A 110 -16.12 -1.09 -17.69
C ASP A 110 -16.97 -2.33 -18.03
N ASP A 111 -16.47 -3.24 -18.86
CA ASP A 111 -17.15 -4.49 -19.23
C ASP A 111 -16.77 -5.69 -18.34
N LEU A 112 -15.86 -5.51 -17.38
CA LEU A 112 -15.40 -6.54 -16.47
C LEU A 112 -16.28 -6.60 -15.22
N SER A 113 -16.77 -7.80 -14.89
CA SER A 113 -17.38 -8.08 -13.59
C SER A 113 -16.34 -8.67 -12.65
N ILE A 114 -16.13 -8.03 -11.50
CA ILE A 114 -15.21 -8.50 -10.46
C ILE A 114 -16.06 -9.10 -9.34
N LEU A 115 -15.92 -10.40 -9.13
CA LEU A 115 -16.59 -11.13 -8.05
C LEU A 115 -15.61 -11.35 -6.91
N GLN A 116 -15.94 -10.88 -5.72
CA GLN A 116 -15.04 -10.96 -4.56
C GLN A 116 -15.72 -11.73 -3.43
N TYR A 117 -15.12 -12.83 -3.03
CA TYR A 117 -15.53 -13.63 -1.88
C TYR A 117 -14.53 -13.42 -0.74
N ARG A 118 -15.03 -13.23 0.48
CA ARG A 118 -14.22 -12.97 1.67
C ARG A 118 -14.68 -13.87 2.81
N MET A 119 -13.72 -14.38 3.57
CA MET A 119 -13.97 -15.15 4.79
C MET A 119 -12.79 -14.96 5.75
N ILE A 120 -13.02 -15.20 7.04
CA ILE A 120 -11.95 -15.25 8.04
C ILE A 120 -11.65 -16.72 8.34
N VAL A 121 -10.38 -17.10 8.18
CA VAL A 121 -9.86 -18.44 8.49
C VAL A 121 -8.64 -18.26 9.37
N ASN A 122 -8.65 -18.84 10.58
CA ASN A 122 -7.54 -18.74 11.54
C ASN A 122 -7.06 -17.28 11.73
N ASN A 123 -7.99 -16.37 12.05
CA ASN A 123 -7.76 -14.93 12.20
C ASN A 123 -7.16 -14.22 10.97
N THR A 124 -7.22 -14.84 9.79
CA THR A 124 -6.73 -14.29 8.53
C THR A 124 -7.88 -14.07 7.57
N VAL A 125 -7.95 -12.89 6.96
CA VAL A 125 -8.91 -12.58 5.91
C VAL A 125 -8.44 -13.23 4.61
N VAL A 126 -9.20 -14.19 4.12
CA VAL A 126 -8.96 -14.84 2.83
C VAL A 126 -9.91 -14.23 1.81
N LYS A 127 -9.33 -13.69 0.72
CA LYS A 127 -10.07 -13.12 -0.40
C LYS A 127 -9.87 -13.95 -1.66
N LYS A 128 -10.96 -14.29 -2.34
CA LYS A 128 -10.95 -14.89 -3.68
C LYS A 128 -11.59 -13.92 -4.67
N ILE A 129 -10.86 -13.56 -5.71
CA ILE A 129 -11.33 -12.69 -6.79
C ILE A 129 -11.51 -13.55 -8.04
N LYS A 130 -12.67 -13.44 -8.70
CA LYS A 130 -12.96 -14.05 -10.00
C LYS A 130 -13.38 -12.98 -10.98
#